data_AF-A0A2J0MS99-F1
#
_entry.id   AF-A0A2J0MS99-F1
#
_cell.length_a   1.000
_cell.length_b   1.000
_cell.length_c   1.000
_cell.angle_alpha   90.00
_cell.angle_beta   90.00
_cell.angle_gamma   90.00
#
_symmetry.space_group_name_H-M   'P 1'
#
loop_
_entity.id
_entity.type
_entity.pdbx_description
1 polymer ?
#
loop_
_entity_poly.entity_id
_entity_poly.type
_entity_poly.pdbx_seq_one_letter_code
_entity_poly.pdbx_strand_id
1 'polypeptide(L)'
;GMFVMSDKFIQEHRNKIITGRKIKRSDISIFGQESNQTTWRLCRMNLAIRGIDGTQVKWNAEGSFLRDEHKDLKADYILANPPFNDSDWSGEQLRGDARWKYGAPPTGNANFAWMQHMIHHLSPKGIMALVLANG
;
A
#
# COMPACT_ATOMS: atom_id res chain seq x y z
N GLY A 1 -4.13 -11.64 -3.01
CA GLY A 1 -3.62 -10.50 -2.22
C GLY A 1 -4.71 -9.45 -2.06
N MET A 2 -4.40 -8.35 -1.35
CA MET A 2 -5.38 -7.34 -0.94
C MET A 2 -6.13 -6.71 -2.12
N PHE A 3 -5.48 -6.46 -3.26
CA PHE A 3 -6.13 -5.95 -4.48
C PHE A 3 -7.22 -6.86 -5.04
N VAL A 4 -7.04 -8.18 -4.92
CA VAL A 4 -8.05 -9.16 -5.35
C VAL A 4 -9.26 -9.12 -4.42
N MET A 5 -9.05 -8.86 -3.13
CA MET A 5 -10.15 -8.70 -2.16
C MET A 5 -10.91 -7.40 -2.39
N SER A 6 -10.22 -6.30 -2.74
CA SER A 6 -10.86 -5.04 -3.10
C SER A 6 -11.74 -5.18 -4.34
N ASP A 7 -11.28 -5.88 -5.38
CA ASP A 7 -12.10 -6.13 -6.57
C ASP A 7 -13.29 -7.05 -6.28
N LYS A 8 -13.11 -8.11 -5.48
CA LYS A 8 -14.22 -8.96 -5.02
C LYS A 8 -15.26 -8.16 -4.22
N PHE A 9 -14.82 -7.29 -3.32
CA PHE A 9 -15.71 -6.42 -2.56
C PHE A 9 -16.57 -5.56 -3.50
N ILE A 10 -15.97 -4.94 -4.52
CA ILE A 10 -16.70 -4.16 -5.52
C ILE A 10 -17.70 -5.04 -6.28
N GLN A 11 -17.30 -6.24 -6.71
CA GLN A 11 -18.20 -7.14 -7.41
C GLN A 11 -19.42 -7.56 -6.56
N GLU A 12 -19.19 -7.88 -5.29
CA GLU A 12 -20.23 -8.28 -4.34
C GLU A 12 -21.15 -7.11 -3.95
N HIS A 13 -20.63 -5.88 -3.98
CA HIS A 13 -21.35 -4.67 -3.59
C HIS A 13 -21.87 -3.84 -4.77
N ARG A 14 -21.63 -4.25 -6.03
CA ARG A 14 -22.00 -3.52 -7.26
C ARG A 14 -23.50 -3.20 -7.39
N ASN A 15 -24.35 -3.99 -6.73
CA ASN A 15 -25.80 -3.84 -6.73
C ASN A 15 -26.32 -2.97 -5.56
N LYS A 16 -25.46 -2.65 -4.59
CA LYS A 16 -25.81 -1.74 -3.49
C LYS A 16 -25.64 -0.30 -3.96
N ILE A 17 -26.61 0.55 -3.65
CA ILE A 17 -26.51 1.99 -3.87
C ILE A 17 -25.76 2.56 -2.67
N ILE A 18 -24.46 2.78 -2.85
CA ILE A 18 -23.61 3.48 -1.89
C ILE A 18 -23.27 4.77 -2.62
N THR A 19 -23.75 5.93 -2.14
CA THR A 19 -23.64 7.28 -2.78
C THR A 19 -24.61 7.62 -3.92
N GLY A 20 -25.75 6.94 -4.04
CA GLY A 20 -26.78 7.31 -5.03
C GLY A 20 -26.53 6.79 -6.46
N ARG A 21 -25.43 6.05 -6.70
CA ARG A 21 -25.16 5.32 -7.95
C ARG A 21 -24.56 3.94 -7.70
N LYS A 22 -24.59 3.06 -8.71
CA LYS A 22 -23.92 1.75 -8.69
C LYS A 22 -22.39 1.95 -8.78
N ILE A 23 -21.64 1.25 -7.92
CA ILE A 23 -20.17 1.23 -7.97
C ILE A 23 -19.71 0.42 -9.18
N LYS A 24 -18.77 0.97 -9.95
CA LYS A 24 -18.13 0.31 -11.10
C LYS A 24 -16.65 0.07 -10.82
N ARG A 25 -16.04 -0.90 -11.52
CA ARG A 25 -14.58 -1.11 -11.50
C ARG A 25 -13.79 0.12 -11.94
N SER A 26 -14.34 0.93 -12.84
CA SER A 26 -13.72 2.18 -13.30
C SER A 26 -13.69 3.28 -12.24
N ASP A 27 -14.43 3.13 -11.12
CA ASP A 27 -14.39 4.08 -10.02
C ASP A 27 -13.17 3.86 -9.10
N ILE A 28 -12.37 2.80 -9.33
CA ILE A 28 -11.15 2.54 -8.57
C ILE A 28 -9.91 2.51 -9.45
N SER A 29 -8.79 2.95 -8.87
CA SER A 29 -7.45 2.81 -9.43
C SER A 29 -6.56 2.13 -8.39
N ILE A 30 -5.73 1.20 -8.84
CA ILE A 30 -4.90 0.38 -7.95
C ILE A 30 -3.45 0.81 -8.06
N PHE A 31 -2.87 1.18 -6.93
CA PHE A 31 -1.46 1.53 -6.78
C PHE A 31 -0.80 0.55 -5.84
N GLY A 32 0.45 0.19 -6.12
CA GLY A 32 1.23 -0.68 -5.26
C GLY A 32 2.71 -0.61 -5.56
N GLN A 33 3.50 -1.13 -4.64
CA GLN A 33 4.94 -1.25 -4.79
C GLN A 33 5.41 -2.55 -4.13
N GLU A 34 6.36 -3.23 -4.76
CA GLU A 34 6.94 -4.47 -4.28
C GLU A 34 8.44 -4.46 -4.63
N SER A 35 9.30 -4.82 -3.67
CA SER A 35 10.75 -4.81 -3.88
C SER A 35 11.26 -6.12 -4.48
N ASN A 36 10.60 -7.23 -4.17
CA ASN A 36 10.94 -8.54 -4.72
C ASN A 36 10.39 -8.69 -6.15
N GLN A 37 11.29 -8.77 -7.14
CA GLN A 37 10.90 -8.84 -8.55
C GLN A 37 9.99 -10.03 -8.88
N THR A 38 10.24 -11.19 -8.27
CA THR A 38 9.43 -12.39 -8.48
C THR A 38 8.01 -12.19 -7.93
N THR A 39 7.89 -11.67 -6.70
CA THR A 39 6.59 -11.34 -6.09
C THR A 39 5.83 -10.31 -6.92
N TRP A 40 6.53 -9.28 -7.43
CA TRP A 40 5.94 -8.27 -8.30
C TRP A 40 5.37 -8.88 -9.59
N ARG A 41 6.13 -9.75 -10.27
CA ARG A 41 5.67 -10.45 -11.48
C ARG A 41 4.42 -11.29 -11.20
N LEU A 42 4.43 -12.06 -10.11
CA LEU A 42 3.27 -12.85 -9.69
C LEU A 42 2.04 -11.96 -9.42
N CYS A 43 2.24 -10.81 -8.77
CA CYS A 43 1.17 -9.84 -8.54
C CYS A 43 0.59 -9.31 -9.87
N ARG A 44 1.45 -8.86 -10.80
CA ARG A 44 1.03 -8.35 -12.11
C ARG A 44 0.28 -9.41 -12.93
N MET A 45 0.76 -10.65 -12.95
CA MET A 45 0.06 -11.77 -13.59
C MET A 45 -1.31 -12.02 -12.95
N ASN A 46 -1.39 -11.99 -11.62
CA ASN A 46 -2.63 -12.21 -10.88
C ASN A 46 -3.70 -11.16 -11.20
N LEU A 47 -3.30 -9.88 -11.31
CA LEU A 47 -4.16 -8.77 -11.71
C LEU A 47 -4.60 -8.90 -13.18
N ALA A 48 -3.69 -9.23 -14.09
CA ALA A 48 -3.98 -9.41 -15.51
C ALA A 48 -5.02 -10.50 -15.76
N ILE A 49 -4.88 -11.67 -15.10
CA ILE A 49 -5.85 -12.78 -15.19
C ILE A 49 -7.27 -12.35 -14.75
N ARG A 50 -7.39 -11.34 -13.88
CA ARG A 50 -8.66 -10.84 -13.34
C ARG A 50 -9.21 -9.62 -14.10
N GLY A 51 -8.49 -9.16 -15.13
CA GLY A 51 -8.84 -7.96 -15.88
C GLY A 51 -8.74 -6.68 -15.04
N ILE A 52 -7.83 -6.65 -14.08
CA ILE A 52 -7.57 -5.48 -13.23
C ILE A 52 -6.33 -4.77 -13.77
N ASP A 53 -6.42 -3.46 -13.99
CA ASP A 53 -5.27 -2.66 -14.41
C ASP A 53 -4.24 -2.57 -13.28
N GLY A 54 -3.09 -3.20 -13.49
CA GLY A 54 -1.97 -3.21 -12.57
C GLY A 54 -0.85 -2.25 -12.94
N THR A 55 -1.01 -1.36 -13.93
CA THR A 55 0.06 -0.48 -14.46
C THR A 55 0.75 0.40 -13.41
N GLN A 56 0.04 0.73 -12.33
CA GLN A 56 0.56 1.47 -11.18
C GLN A 56 1.07 0.59 -10.04
N VAL A 57 1.16 -0.73 -10.24
CA VAL A 57 1.95 -1.61 -9.38
C VAL A 57 3.39 -1.59 -9.87
N LYS A 58 4.25 -0.86 -9.16
CA LYS A 58 5.64 -0.56 -9.51
C LYS A 58 6.60 -1.53 -8.81
N TRP A 59 7.79 -1.64 -9.39
CA TRP A 59 8.88 -2.44 -8.85
C TRP A 59 10.15 -1.60 -8.84
N ASN A 60 10.91 -1.74 -7.76
CA ASN A 60 12.31 -1.34 -7.67
C ASN A 60 12.99 -2.26 -6.64
N ALA A 61 14.33 -2.28 -6.58
CA ALA A 61 15.03 -3.17 -5.64
C ALA A 61 15.20 -2.53 -4.25
N GLU A 62 15.14 -1.21 -4.19
CA GLU A 62 15.44 -0.39 -3.02
C GLU A 62 14.29 -0.36 -2.00
N GLY A 63 13.08 -0.71 -2.41
CA GLY A 63 11.88 -0.76 -1.57
C GLY A 63 11.25 0.59 -1.27
N SER A 64 10.08 0.56 -0.64
CA SER A 64 9.22 1.74 -0.44
C SER A 64 9.83 2.81 0.45
N PHE A 65 10.78 2.45 1.31
CA PHE A 65 11.47 3.42 2.16
C PHE A 65 12.50 4.23 1.39
N LEU A 66 13.48 3.58 0.77
CA LEU A 66 14.58 4.29 0.08
C LEU A 66 14.14 4.88 -1.27
N ARG A 67 13.23 4.19 -1.97
CA ARG A 67 12.72 4.63 -3.27
C ARG A 67 11.23 4.41 -3.36
N ASP A 68 10.51 5.43 -2.92
CA ASP A 68 9.07 5.49 -3.10
C ASP A 68 8.72 5.78 -4.58
N GLU A 69 8.00 4.87 -5.22
CA GLU A 69 7.52 5.02 -6.60
C GLU A 69 6.25 5.89 -6.71
N HIS A 70 5.63 6.20 -5.57
CA HIS A 70 4.34 6.89 -5.46
C HIS A 70 4.40 8.08 -4.50
N LYS A 71 5.51 8.85 -4.53
CA LYS A 71 5.80 9.98 -3.63
C LYS A 71 4.63 10.94 -3.38
N ASP A 72 3.94 11.30 -4.46
CA ASP A 72 2.85 12.28 -4.41
C ASP A 72 1.46 11.66 -4.23
N LEU A 73 1.35 10.33 -4.20
CA LEU A 73 0.08 9.64 -4.06
C LEU A 73 -0.55 9.94 -2.70
N LYS A 74 -1.81 10.37 -2.73
CA LYS A 74 -2.70 10.46 -1.57
C LYS A 74 -3.89 9.54 -1.82
N ALA A 75 -3.84 8.33 -1.28
CA ALA A 75 -4.84 7.29 -1.45
C ALA A 75 -5.99 7.44 -0.45
N ASP A 76 -7.21 7.14 -0.89
CA ASP A 76 -8.39 7.08 -0.01
C ASP A 76 -8.41 5.82 0.85
N TYR A 77 -7.80 4.74 0.35
CA TYR A 77 -7.72 3.47 1.07
C TYR A 77 -6.32 2.88 0.94
N ILE A 78 -5.71 2.52 2.07
CA ILE A 78 -4.43 1.83 2.10
C ILE A 78 -4.57 0.56 2.94
N LEU A 79 -4.25 -0.58 2.33
CA LEU A 79 -4.27 -1.88 2.97
C LEU A 79 -2.88 -2.50 2.80
N ALA A 80 -2.24 -2.91 3.90
CA ALA A 80 -0.95 -3.55 3.85
C ALA A 80 -0.79 -4.64 4.91
N ASN A 81 -0.01 -5.66 4.58
CA ASN A 81 0.55 -6.62 5.52
C ASN A 81 2.08 -6.62 5.35
N PRO A 82 2.76 -5.62 5.90
CA PRO A 82 4.21 -5.48 5.73
C PRO A 82 4.97 -6.60 6.45
N PRO A 83 6.25 -6.84 6.12
CA PRO A 83 7.09 -7.72 6.92
C PRO A 83 7.15 -7.24 8.38
N PHE A 84 6.95 -8.15 9.31
CA PHE A 84 6.96 -7.84 10.74
C PHE A 84 8.39 -7.75 11.27
N ASN A 85 8.63 -6.78 12.15
CA ASN A 85 9.89 -6.66 12.91
C ASN A 85 11.14 -6.60 12.02
N ASP A 86 11.01 -6.03 10.83
CA ASP A 86 12.13 -5.84 9.93
C ASP A 86 13.13 -4.85 10.54
N SER A 87 14.34 -5.33 10.81
CA SER A 87 15.43 -4.53 11.36
C SER A 87 16.34 -3.94 10.28
N ASP A 88 16.24 -4.41 9.03
CA ASP A 88 17.13 -4.02 7.92
C ASP A 88 16.42 -3.13 6.90
N TRP A 89 15.71 -2.12 7.40
CA TRP A 89 14.88 -1.22 6.59
C TRP A 89 15.56 0.14 6.29
N SER A 90 16.87 0.25 6.56
CA SER A 90 17.68 1.48 6.39
C SER A 90 17.26 2.66 7.29
N GLY A 91 16.75 2.39 8.49
CA GLY A 91 16.23 3.41 9.40
C GLY A 91 17.21 4.51 9.82
N GLU A 92 18.51 4.22 9.89
CA GLU A 92 19.53 5.24 10.20
C GLU A 92 19.73 6.26 9.07
N GLN A 93 19.63 5.83 7.82
CA GLN A 93 19.76 6.76 6.69
C GLN A 93 18.56 7.71 6.58
N LEU A 94 17.43 7.30 7.17
CA LEU A 94 16.16 7.97 7.02
C LEU A 94 15.78 8.84 8.21
N ARG A 95 16.64 9.08 9.22
CA ARG A 95 16.24 9.80 10.45
C ARG A 95 15.53 11.14 10.24
N GLY A 96 15.86 11.87 9.16
CA GLY A 96 15.27 13.17 8.81
C GLY A 96 14.15 13.13 7.75
N ASP A 97 13.61 11.95 7.44
CA ASP A 97 12.60 11.81 6.39
C ASP A 97 11.27 12.51 6.74
N ALA A 98 10.67 13.16 5.73
CA ALA A 98 9.40 13.91 5.89
C ALA A 98 8.20 13.03 6.27
N ARG A 99 8.31 11.70 6.16
CA ARG A 99 7.30 10.75 6.63
C ARG A 99 7.20 10.69 8.15
N TRP A 100 8.26 11.03 8.90
CA TRP A 100 8.33 10.87 10.35
C TRP A 100 7.69 12.00 11.16
N LYS A 101 6.44 12.36 10.81
CA LYS A 101 5.71 13.45 11.46
C LYS A 101 5.44 13.22 12.96
N TYR A 102 5.46 11.97 13.40
CA TYR A 102 5.19 11.58 14.79
C TYR A 102 6.47 11.14 15.52
N GLY A 103 7.64 11.52 14.99
CA GLY A 103 8.95 11.10 15.48
C GLY A 103 9.55 9.98 14.64
N ALA A 104 10.88 9.95 14.60
CA ALA A 104 11.62 8.97 13.82
C ALA A 104 11.43 7.54 14.39
N PRO A 105 11.00 6.56 13.58
CA PRO A 105 10.79 5.18 14.02
C PRO A 105 12.06 4.53 14.60
N PRO A 106 11.93 3.47 15.43
CA PRO A 106 13.06 2.68 15.89
C PRO A 106 13.81 2.05 14.70
N THR A 107 15.13 2.23 14.65
CA THR A 107 15.95 1.72 13.55
C THR A 107 15.96 0.19 13.50
N GLY A 108 15.81 -0.48 14.65
CA GLY A 108 15.72 -1.94 14.73
C GLY A 108 14.35 -2.55 14.42
N ASN A 109 13.31 -1.76 14.11
CA ASN A 109 11.99 -2.31 13.80
C ASN A 109 11.15 -1.37 12.91
N ALA A 110 10.85 -1.82 11.69
CA ALA A 110 10.11 -1.07 10.68
C ALA A 110 8.60 -0.94 10.92
N ASN A 111 8.00 -1.57 11.94
CA ASN A 111 6.54 -1.59 12.13
C ASN A 111 5.93 -0.17 12.13
N PHE A 112 6.53 0.76 12.90
CA PHE A 112 6.09 2.16 12.92
C PHE A 112 6.55 2.96 11.71
N ALA A 113 7.61 2.53 11.02
CA ALA A 113 8.02 3.12 9.75
C ALA A 113 6.97 2.85 8.66
N TRP A 114 6.46 1.62 8.57
CA TRP A 114 5.37 1.26 7.67
C TRP A 114 4.10 2.04 7.98
N MET A 115 3.73 2.14 9.25
CA MET A 115 2.57 2.92 9.68
C MET A 115 2.68 4.39 9.25
N GLN A 116 3.80 5.05 9.54
CA GLN A 116 3.99 6.46 9.17
C GLN A 116 4.12 6.66 7.65
N HIS A 117 4.72 5.72 6.92
CA HIS A 117 4.73 5.75 5.46
C HIS A 117 3.30 5.69 4.89
N MET A 118 2.46 4.78 5.40
CA MET A 118 1.05 4.71 4.99
C MET A 118 0.29 6.01 5.34
N ILE A 119 0.47 6.56 6.55
CA ILE A 119 -0.15 7.85 6.94
C ILE A 119 0.30 8.98 6.00
N HIS A 120 1.58 8.99 5.62
CA HIS A 120 2.10 9.98 4.68
C HIS A 120 1.36 9.95 3.34
N HIS A 121 1.02 8.76 2.82
CA HIS A 121 0.27 8.59 1.56
C HIS A 121 -1.24 8.56 1.74
N LEU A 122 -1.77 8.80 2.94
CA LEU A 122 -3.21 8.78 3.16
C LEU A 122 -3.82 10.14 2.81
N SER A 123 -4.94 10.14 2.09
CA SER A 123 -5.71 11.36 1.85
C SER A 123 -6.30 11.89 3.17
N PRO A 124 -6.66 13.18 3.28
CA PRO A 124 -7.22 13.74 4.53
C PRO A 124 -8.50 13.05 5.03
N LYS A 125 -9.22 12.35 4.13
CA LYS A 125 -10.43 11.57 4.45
C LYS A 125 -10.21 10.06 4.28
N GLY A 126 -8.96 9.65 4.07
CA GLY A 126 -8.62 8.27 3.77
C GLY A 126 -8.70 7.39 5.02
N ILE A 127 -8.83 6.09 4.77
CA ILE A 127 -8.81 5.05 5.81
C ILE A 127 -7.68 4.08 5.48
N MET A 128 -6.85 3.77 6.48
CA MET A 128 -5.84 2.73 6.36
C MET A 128 -6.08 1.59 7.33
N ALA A 129 -5.76 0.37 6.90
CA ALA A 129 -5.65 -0.79 7.77
C ALA A 129 -4.33 -1.50 7.51
N LEU A 130 -3.59 -1.77 8.58
CA LEU A 130 -2.37 -2.56 8.56
C LEU A 130 -2.48 -3.70 9.57
N VAL A 131 -1.84 -4.82 9.25
CA VAL A 131 -1.61 -5.91 10.21
C VAL A 131 -0.23 -5.69 10.82
N LEU A 132 -0.12 -5.84 12.14
CA LEU A 132 1.14 -5.82 12.89
C LEU A 132 1.18 -6.99 13.87
N ALA A 133 2.38 -7.39 14.27
CA ALA A 133 2.57 -8.35 15.37
C ALA A 133 2.07 -7.76 16.70
N ASN A 134 1.63 -8.63 17.62
CA ASN A 134 0.99 -8.24 18.89
C ASN A 134 1.89 -7.45 19.87
N GLY A 135 3.19 -7.38 19.60
CA GLY A 135 4.20 -6.76 20.49
C GLY A 135 4.93 -7.78 21.35
#